data_AF-A0A7S0IVI7-F1
#
_entry.id   AF-A0A7S0IVI7-F1
#
_cell.length_a   1.000
_cell.length_b   1.000
_cell.length_c   1.000
_cell.angle_alpha   90.00
_cell.angle_beta   90.00
_cell.angle_gamma   90.00
#
_symmetry.space_group_name_H-M   'P 1'
#
loop_
_entity.id
_entity.type
_entity.pdbx_description
1 polymer ?
#
loop_
_entity_poly.entity_id
_entity_poly.type
_entity_poly.pdbx_seq_one_letter_code
_entity_poly.pdbx_strand_id
1 'polypeptide(L)'
;KDLTIGYQAFYNAGYPTGVRGAVEIPMRTTSIGPDAFNYQDITTLTFEAGGTKDLTIGYSAFLGTSITGVVEIPMRTTRIEYDSFMATSITCLSTHLDMSGTDNPPNCPSPSPPPPSPSP
;
A
#
# COMPACT_ATOMS: atom_id res chain seq x y z
N LYS A 1 -18.01 3.95 12.51
CA LYS A 1 -17.49 2.60 12.77
C LYS A 1 -16.19 2.48 12.03
N ASP A 2 -15.14 2.23 12.79
CA ASP A 2 -13.80 2.09 12.25
C ASP A 2 -13.67 0.69 11.66
N LEU A 3 -12.83 0.52 10.66
CA LEU A 3 -12.50 -0.77 10.10
C LEU A 3 -11.10 -1.18 10.59
N THR A 4 -11.01 -2.41 11.08
CA THR A 4 -9.74 -3.02 11.46
C THR A 4 -9.60 -4.31 10.68
N ILE A 5 -8.51 -4.43 9.93
CA ILE A 5 -8.11 -5.69 9.32
C ILE A 5 -7.25 -6.40 10.35
N GLY A 6 -7.72 -7.54 10.85
CA GLY A 6 -7.10 -8.24 11.98
C GLY A 6 -5.73 -8.84 11.67
N TYR A 7 -5.07 -9.31 12.73
CA TYR A 7 -3.87 -10.15 12.61
C TYR A 7 -4.15 -11.34 11.69
N GLN A 8 -3.29 -11.55 10.70
CA GLN A 8 -3.39 -12.66 9.75
C GLN A 8 -4.75 -12.80 9.04
N ALA A 9 -5.52 -11.71 8.89
CA ALA A 9 -6.88 -11.76 8.36
C ALA A 9 -7.01 -12.52 7.03
N PHE A 10 -5.99 -12.42 6.17
CA PHE A 10 -5.87 -13.12 4.89
C PHE A 10 -4.51 -13.82 4.76
N TYR A 11 -3.89 -14.22 5.87
CA TYR A 11 -2.58 -14.87 5.87
C TYR A 11 -2.61 -16.18 5.10
N ASN A 12 -1.70 -16.32 4.13
CA ASN A 12 -1.45 -17.57 3.39
C ASN A 12 -2.76 -18.30 2.99
N ALA A 13 -3.77 -17.55 2.54
CA ALA A 13 -5.10 -18.08 2.30
C ALA A 13 -5.17 -19.10 1.12
N GLY A 14 -4.03 -19.42 0.50
CA GLY A 14 -3.87 -20.48 -0.50
C GLY A 14 -4.64 -20.22 -1.81
N TYR A 15 -4.23 -20.89 -2.89
CA TYR A 15 -5.07 -20.93 -4.09
C TYR A 15 -6.23 -21.92 -3.86
N PRO A 16 -7.50 -21.60 -4.21
CA PRO A 16 -7.97 -20.41 -4.93
C PRO A 16 -8.56 -19.29 -4.05
N THR A 17 -8.55 -19.44 -2.72
CA THR A 17 -9.28 -18.57 -1.78
C THR A 17 -8.52 -17.32 -1.31
N GLY A 18 -7.27 -17.16 -1.74
CA GLY A 18 -6.45 -16.00 -1.42
C GLY A 18 -6.95 -14.70 -2.05
N VAL A 19 -6.50 -13.58 -1.47
CA VAL A 19 -6.69 -12.23 -2.00
C VAL A 19 -5.78 -12.05 -3.22
N ARG A 20 -6.34 -11.64 -4.36
CA ARG A 20 -5.59 -11.51 -5.62
C ARG A 20 -6.00 -10.26 -6.38
N GLY A 21 -5.07 -9.74 -7.17
CA GLY A 21 -5.32 -8.58 -8.03
C GLY A 21 -5.28 -7.27 -7.25
N ALA A 22 -6.28 -6.40 -7.46
CA ALA A 22 -6.36 -5.10 -6.82
C ALA A 22 -7.04 -5.18 -5.44
N VAL A 23 -6.39 -4.60 -4.44
CA VAL A 23 -6.93 -4.41 -3.09
C VAL A 23 -7.11 -2.94 -2.84
N GLU A 24 -8.34 -2.56 -2.51
CA GLU A 24 -8.70 -1.21 -2.09
C GLU A 24 -8.93 -1.19 -0.59
N ILE A 25 -8.15 -0.37 0.13
CA ILE A 25 -8.27 -0.17 1.56
C ILE A 25 -9.20 1.02 1.80
N PRO A 26 -10.38 0.83 2.41
CA PRO A 26 -11.34 1.90 2.55
C PRO A 26 -10.89 2.97 3.55
N MET A 27 -11.39 4.20 3.40
CA MET A 27 -10.92 5.38 4.17
C MET A 27 -11.18 5.28 5.68
N ARG A 28 -12.05 4.35 6.09
CA ARG A 28 -12.41 4.08 7.49
C ARG A 28 -11.47 3.10 8.17
N THR A 29 -10.52 2.53 7.43
CA THR A 29 -9.51 1.60 7.97
C THR A 29 -8.57 2.36 8.89
N THR A 30 -8.53 1.97 10.16
CA THR A 30 -7.65 2.56 11.17
C THR A 30 -6.44 1.68 11.49
N SER A 31 -6.54 0.38 11.21
CA SER A 31 -5.45 -0.55 11.46
C SER A 31 -5.48 -1.72 10.48
N ILE A 32 -4.30 -2.05 9.96
CA ILE A 32 -4.00 -3.28 9.24
C ILE A 32 -3.08 -4.10 10.13
N GLY A 33 -3.57 -5.26 10.57
CA GLY A 33 -2.87 -6.10 11.54
C GLY A 33 -1.59 -6.71 10.97
N PRO A 34 -0.71 -7.23 11.86
CA PRO A 34 0.48 -7.94 11.42
C PRO A 34 0.09 -9.13 10.53
N ASP A 35 0.89 -9.35 9.49
CA ASP A 35 0.72 -10.44 8.53
C ASP A 35 -0.65 -10.50 7.82
N ALA A 36 -1.43 -9.40 7.84
CA ALA A 36 -2.82 -9.39 7.37
C ALA A 36 -2.99 -9.89 5.93
N PHE A 37 -2.07 -9.53 5.03
CA PHE A 37 -2.05 -9.91 3.61
C PHE A 37 -0.75 -10.60 3.22
N ASN A 38 -0.09 -11.25 4.17
CA ASN A 38 1.19 -11.91 3.94
C ASN A 38 1.03 -13.07 2.92
N TYR A 39 1.97 -13.15 1.97
CA TYR A 39 2.00 -14.10 0.85
C TYR A 39 0.68 -14.18 0.05
N GLN A 40 0.08 -13.03 -0.26
CA GLN A 40 -1.09 -12.92 -1.15
C GLN A 40 -0.70 -12.43 -2.55
N ASP A 41 -1.44 -12.84 -3.59
CA ASP A 41 -1.20 -12.45 -5.00
C ASP A 41 -1.78 -11.07 -5.33
N ILE A 42 -1.59 -10.10 -4.45
CA ILE A 42 -2.03 -8.72 -4.63
C ILE A 42 -1.07 -8.04 -5.61
N THR A 43 -1.58 -7.49 -6.70
CA THR A 43 -0.79 -6.79 -7.73
C THR A 43 -0.85 -5.28 -7.58
N THR A 44 -1.95 -4.78 -7.00
CA THR A 44 -2.23 -3.34 -6.87
C THR A 44 -2.82 -3.08 -5.50
N LEU A 45 -2.29 -2.08 -4.80
CA LEU A 45 -2.79 -1.63 -3.51
C LEU A 45 -3.17 -0.16 -3.62
N THR A 46 -4.44 0.15 -3.42
CA THR A 46 -4.96 1.52 -3.38
C THR A 46 -5.57 1.81 -2.02
N PHE A 47 -5.47 3.06 -1.59
CA PHE A 47 -6.14 3.53 -0.38
C PHE A 47 -7.17 4.57 -0.80
N GLU A 48 -8.41 4.42 -0.36
CA GLU A 48 -9.43 5.44 -0.57
C GLU A 48 -8.98 6.76 0.08
N ALA A 49 -9.10 7.86 -0.69
CA ALA A 49 -8.77 9.18 -0.22
C ALA A 49 -9.68 9.61 0.96
N GLY A 50 -9.09 10.30 1.93
CA GLY A 50 -9.79 10.81 3.10
C GLY A 50 -9.62 9.95 4.36
N GLY A 51 -10.62 10.01 5.23
CA GLY A 51 -10.54 9.52 6.60
C GLY A 51 -9.84 10.50 7.54
N THR A 52 -10.28 10.52 8.79
CA THR A 52 -9.79 11.48 9.81
C THR A 52 -9.04 10.82 10.96
N LYS A 53 -9.07 9.49 11.00
CA LYS A 53 -8.43 8.71 12.07
C LYS A 53 -7.08 8.19 11.61
N ASP A 54 -6.18 7.98 12.54
CA ASP A 54 -4.87 7.45 12.22
C ASP A 54 -4.97 6.07 11.58
N LEU A 55 -4.11 5.82 10.59
CA LEU A 55 -3.90 4.49 10.01
C LEU A 55 -2.56 3.93 10.51
N THR A 56 -2.59 2.69 10.99
CA THR A 56 -1.40 1.92 11.34
C THR A 56 -1.29 0.68 10.45
N ILE A 57 -0.12 0.46 9.86
CA ILE A 57 0.21 -0.74 9.07
C ILE A 57 1.13 -1.63 9.92
N GLY A 58 0.67 -2.83 10.24
CA GLY A 58 1.34 -3.78 11.12
C GLY A 58 2.50 -4.53 10.46
N TYR A 59 3.29 -5.18 11.30
CA TYR A 59 4.50 -5.92 10.89
C TYR A 59 4.19 -6.91 9.77
N SER A 60 5.00 -6.91 8.71
CA SER A 60 4.86 -7.82 7.57
C SER A 60 3.45 -7.85 6.92
N ALA A 61 2.65 -6.77 7.06
CA ALA A 61 1.26 -6.74 6.62
C ALA A 61 1.08 -7.12 5.14
N PHE A 62 1.99 -6.74 4.25
CA PHE A 62 2.00 -7.07 2.82
C PHE A 62 3.27 -7.81 2.39
N LEU A 63 3.93 -8.51 3.31
CA LEU A 63 5.15 -9.25 3.01
C LEU A 63 4.89 -10.32 1.94
N GLY A 64 5.79 -10.40 0.96
CA GLY A 64 5.73 -11.44 -0.09
C GLY A 64 4.53 -11.32 -1.02
N THR A 65 3.97 -10.12 -1.16
CA THR A 65 2.92 -9.82 -2.14
C THR A 65 3.51 -9.38 -3.47
N SER A 66 2.73 -9.46 -4.55
CA SER A 66 3.15 -9.05 -5.90
C SER A 66 2.86 -7.58 -6.21
N ILE A 67 2.77 -6.72 -5.19
CA ILE A 67 2.44 -5.30 -5.36
C ILE A 67 3.58 -4.64 -6.12
N THR A 68 3.25 -3.88 -7.16
CA THR A 68 4.23 -3.25 -8.06
C THR A 68 3.96 -1.75 -8.23
N GLY A 69 5.00 -1.00 -8.61
CA GLY A 69 4.87 0.42 -8.94
C GLY A 69 4.86 1.33 -7.71
N VAL A 70 4.16 2.46 -7.83
CA VAL A 70 4.05 3.45 -6.75
C VAL A 70 2.82 3.14 -5.90
N VAL A 71 2.99 3.02 -4.59
CA VAL A 71 1.90 2.85 -3.62
C VAL A 71 1.70 4.14 -2.87
N GLU A 72 0.51 4.72 -3.00
CA GLU A 72 0.13 5.95 -2.28
C GLU A 72 -0.59 5.61 -0.98
N ILE A 73 0.02 5.92 0.16
CA ILE A 73 -0.56 5.76 1.49
C ILE A 73 -1.24 7.06 1.95
N PRO A 74 -2.31 6.99 2.75
CA PRO A 74 -2.97 8.17 3.31
C PRO A 74 -2.02 9.01 4.18
N MET A 75 -2.13 10.35 4.15
CA MET A 75 -1.35 11.23 5.04
C MET A 75 -1.60 10.95 6.53
N ARG A 76 -2.79 10.46 6.88
CA ARG A 76 -3.14 10.03 8.24
C ARG A 76 -2.42 8.76 8.70
N THR A 77 -1.55 8.18 7.87
CA THR A 77 -0.76 7.00 8.24
C THR A 77 0.33 7.42 9.23
N THR A 78 0.14 7.07 10.49
CA THR A 78 1.06 7.48 11.57
C THR A 78 2.14 6.46 11.84
N ARG A 79 1.93 5.19 11.46
CA ARG A 79 2.86 4.10 11.71
C ARG A 79 2.85 3.06 10.59
N ILE A 80 4.04 2.66 10.20
CA ILE A 80 4.32 1.54 9.29
C ILE A 80 5.39 0.70 9.99
N GLU A 81 5.03 -0.51 10.37
CA GLU A 81 5.92 -1.41 11.08
C GLU A 81 6.95 -2.05 10.14
N TYR A 82 7.95 -2.70 10.72
CA TYR A 82 9.03 -3.35 9.98
C TYR A 82 8.51 -4.41 9.00
N ASP A 83 9.20 -4.57 7.87
CA ASP A 83 8.91 -5.53 6.79
C ASP A 83 7.51 -5.46 6.17
N SER A 84 6.71 -4.42 6.47
CA SER A 84 5.33 -4.29 5.98
C SER A 84 5.20 -4.46 4.47
N PHE A 85 6.24 -4.08 3.70
CA PHE A 85 6.31 -4.19 2.25
C PHE A 85 7.56 -4.98 1.78
N MET A 86 8.13 -5.83 2.64
CA MET A 86 9.28 -6.66 2.28
C MET A 86 8.88 -7.68 1.20
N ALA A 87 9.82 -7.99 0.30
CA ALA A 87 9.61 -8.92 -0.81
C ALA A 87 8.41 -8.55 -1.70
N THR A 88 8.10 -7.26 -1.81
CA THR A 88 7.22 -6.69 -2.83
C THR A 88 8.04 -6.12 -3.99
N SER A 89 7.39 -5.75 -5.10
CA SER A 89 8.03 -5.12 -6.26
C SER A 89 7.68 -3.62 -6.36
N ILE A 90 7.40 -2.99 -5.22
CA ILE A 90 7.11 -1.56 -5.12
C ILE A 90 8.36 -0.78 -5.53
N THR A 91 8.20 0.15 -6.47
CA THR A 91 9.27 1.07 -6.88
C THR A 91 9.31 2.30 -6.00
N CYS A 92 8.16 2.69 -5.42
CA CYS A 92 8.11 3.68 -4.38
C CYS A 92 6.86 3.62 -3.50
N LEU A 93 7.00 4.00 -2.24
CA LEU A 93 5.90 4.20 -1.31
C LEU A 93 5.72 5.70 -1.07
N SER A 94 4.63 6.33 -1.53
CA SER A 94 4.36 7.75 -1.34
C SER A 94 3.24 8.07 -0.38
N THR A 95 3.32 9.15 0.40
CA THR A 95 2.11 9.71 1.04
C THR A 95 1.31 10.50 0.01
N HIS A 96 -0.02 10.43 0.07
CA HIS A 96 -0.90 11.19 -0.81
C HIS A 96 -0.54 12.67 -0.79
N LEU A 97 -0.33 13.27 -1.98
CA LEU A 97 0.07 14.66 -2.13
C LEU A 97 -0.94 15.57 -1.44
N ASP A 98 -0.44 16.46 -0.60
CA ASP A 98 -1.22 17.60 -0.11
C ASP A 98 -1.54 18.51 -1.32
N MET A 99 -2.75 19.07 -1.37
CA MET A 99 -3.08 20.19 -2.28
C MET A 99 -2.18 21.43 -2.06
N SER A 100 -1.32 21.41 -1.05
CA SER A 100 -0.29 22.39 -0.63
C SER A 100 1.11 22.15 -1.22
N GLY A 101 1.40 20.99 -1.81
CA GLY A 101 2.72 20.72 -2.42
C GLY A 101 3.91 20.63 -1.45
N THR A 102 3.68 20.46 -0.13
CA THR A 102 4.75 20.14 0.82
C THR A 102 4.91 18.63 0.92
N ASP A 103 5.66 18.08 -0.03
CA ASP A 103 6.14 16.70 0.04
C ASP A 103 6.90 16.50 1.35
N ASN A 104 6.47 15.56 2.19
CA ASN A 104 7.43 14.83 3.02
C ASN A 104 7.94 13.71 2.12
N PRO A 105 9.06 13.92 1.39
CA PRO A 105 9.35 13.10 0.24
C PRO A 105 9.55 11.66 0.69
N PRO A 106 8.78 10.73 0.15
CA PRO A 106 9.29 9.40 0.00
C PRO A 106 10.31 9.44 -1.13
N ASN A 107 11.29 8.57 -1.05
CA ASN A 107 12.44 8.49 -1.95
C ASN A 107 12.06 7.99 -3.37
N CYS A 108 10.92 8.44 -3.93
CA CYS A 108 10.45 8.06 -5.25
C CYS A 108 11.30 8.76 -6.30
N PRO A 109 12.01 8.03 -7.18
CA PRO A 109 12.52 8.66 -8.38
C PRO A 109 11.31 9.20 -9.16
N SER A 110 11.35 10.48 -9.51
CA SER A 110 10.39 11.10 -10.44
C SER A 110 10.23 10.17 -11.64
N PRO A 111 9.01 9.86 -12.10
CA PRO A 111 8.83 8.99 -13.26
C PRO A 111 9.63 9.60 -14.41
N SER A 112 10.67 8.89 -14.88
CA SER A 112 11.44 9.32 -16.03
C SER A 112 10.45 9.66 -17.15
N PRO A 113 10.56 10.84 -17.79
CA PRO A 113 9.64 11.18 -18.87
C PRO A 113 9.69 10.06 -19.91
N PRO A 114 8.55 9.68 -20.52
CA PRO A 114 8.54 8.66 -21.56
C PRO A 114 9.59 9.03 -22.62
N PRO A 115 10.34 8.06 -23.15
CA PRO A 115 11.32 8.34 -24.20
C PRO A 115 10.61 9.11 -25.33
N PRO A 116 11.23 10.14 -25.92
CA PRO A 116 10.60 10.92 -26.97
C PRO A 116 10.11 9.96 -28.05
N SER A 117 8.83 10.07 -28.41
CA SER A 117 8.23 9.32 -29.50
C SER A 117 9.15 9.41 -30.73
N PRO A 118 9.39 8.31 -31.48
CA PRO A 118 10.18 8.39 -32.69
C PRO A 118 9.48 9.38 -33.64
N SER A 119 10.19 10.45 -34.00
CA SER A 119 9.73 11.42 -35.00
C SER A 119 9.37 10.70 -36.30
N PRO A 120 8.30 11.10 -37.00
CA PRO A 120 7.89 10.50 -38.27
C PRO A 120 8.94 10.68 -39.38
#